data_AF-A0A2K9DBB4-F1
#
_entry.id   AF-A0A2K9DBB4-F1
#
_cell.length_a   1.000
_cell.length_b   1.000
_cell.length_c   1.000
_cell.angle_alpha   90.00
_cell.angle_beta   90.00
_cell.angle_gamma   90.00
#
_symmetry.space_group_name_H-M   'P 1'
#
loop_
_entity.id
_entity.type
_entity.pdbx_description
1 polymer ?
#
loop_
_entity_poly.entity_id
_entity_poly.type
_entity_poly.pdbx_seq_one_letter_code
_entity_poly.pdbx_strand_id
1 'polypeptide(L)'
;MAREKKTHGAQAQSVWQDQTVTDNPDAPARRKELNGLKWKRRALTLVAFGAVPAMFFMGAGMMAQANAPAKTDNSASSTAVNGSQGKSEAFRALSAWLKTDPAPLPGGSIISWDGFTSEEPPAPTSDSDVKRNYRFETHTFTVARGAAMFHAYVQVVVDNVLGASVTANPSLEPIADVKVSASDTWFNLQSTAASAQVRQAVNAWAVAFTGGDADALHQIVQDRNTDRSYIPLRGVEKFIGAEIVAAGAKPLEGGKGVESDTLVVRVSLSFWWKNGKPVVGENKSEPAPTPVTYDLLVEHADTATPVVVAWGAPGDGPTLVAYQNAVATLLTDPTSALDDGATPTPTPTKAGASDNIKGEDQ
;
A
#
# COMPACT_ATOMS: atom_id res chain seq x y z
N MET A 1 -36.26 27.68 -42.09
CA MET A 1 -35.67 27.62 -40.74
C MET A 1 -35.18 26.20 -40.50
N ALA A 2 -33.91 25.93 -40.81
CA ALA A 2 -33.28 24.62 -40.64
C ALA A 2 -32.54 24.60 -39.30
N ARG A 3 -32.81 23.58 -38.47
CA ARG A 3 -32.20 23.40 -37.14
C ARG A 3 -31.06 22.40 -37.28
N GLU A 4 -29.84 22.91 -37.24
CA GLU A 4 -28.59 22.16 -37.31
C GLU A 4 -28.40 21.35 -36.01
N LYS A 5 -28.34 20.02 -36.14
CA LYS A 5 -28.05 19.11 -35.02
C LYS A 5 -26.54 19.11 -34.75
N LYS A 6 -26.12 19.65 -33.61
CA LYS A 6 -24.76 19.46 -33.07
C LYS A 6 -24.59 17.99 -32.64
N THR A 7 -23.76 17.26 -33.36
CA THR A 7 -23.20 15.99 -32.93
C THR A 7 -22.13 16.27 -31.86
N HIS A 8 -22.37 15.79 -30.64
CA HIS A 8 -21.36 15.73 -29.60
C HIS A 8 -20.29 14.73 -30.01
N GLY A 9 -19.05 15.19 -30.17
CA GLY A 9 -17.89 14.34 -30.34
C GLY A 9 -17.73 13.45 -29.11
N ALA A 10 -17.75 12.13 -29.33
CA ALA A 10 -17.38 11.16 -28.32
C ALA A 10 -15.95 11.48 -27.83
N GLN A 11 -15.82 11.82 -26.56
CA GLN A 11 -14.52 11.86 -25.90
C GLN A 11 -13.91 10.47 -25.99
N ALA A 12 -12.77 10.36 -26.67
CA ALA A 12 -11.97 9.14 -26.69
C ALA A 12 -11.60 8.79 -25.25
N GLN A 13 -12.17 7.69 -24.75
CA GLN A 13 -11.83 7.14 -23.45
C GLN A 13 -10.35 6.75 -23.44
N SER A 14 -9.67 7.16 -22.38
CA SER A 14 -8.25 6.89 -22.15
C SER A 14 -8.03 5.39 -21.97
N VAL A 15 -7.04 4.83 -22.66
CA VAL A 15 -6.65 3.39 -22.59
C VAL A 15 -6.21 2.97 -21.17
N TRP A 16 -6.07 3.94 -20.26
CA TRP A 16 -5.71 3.74 -18.85
C TRP A 16 -6.91 3.47 -17.92
N GLN A 17 -8.13 3.35 -18.47
CA GLN A 17 -9.33 3.18 -17.65
C GLN A 17 -9.77 1.74 -17.43
N ASP A 18 -9.08 0.75 -18.02
CA ASP A 18 -9.34 -0.67 -17.76
C ASP A 18 -8.02 -1.46 -17.62
N GLN A 19 -7.47 -1.44 -16.41
CA GLN A 19 -6.86 -2.57 -15.69
C GLN A 19 -6.47 -2.06 -14.29
N THR A 20 -7.16 -2.61 -13.29
CA THR A 20 -7.24 -2.15 -11.91
C THR A 20 -5.91 -2.25 -11.15
N VAL A 21 -5.08 -1.21 -11.22
CA VAL A 21 -4.20 -0.81 -10.12
C VAL A 21 -4.68 0.57 -9.68
N THR A 22 -5.66 0.59 -8.79
CA THR A 22 -6.02 1.80 -8.06
C THR A 22 -4.96 2.03 -6.98
N ASP A 23 -4.34 3.20 -6.99
CA ASP A 23 -3.53 3.66 -5.85
C ASP A 23 -4.38 3.51 -4.58
N ASN A 24 -3.94 2.68 -3.63
CA ASN A 24 -4.61 2.54 -2.34
C ASN A 24 -4.35 3.83 -1.53
N PRO A 25 -5.34 4.74 -1.39
CA PRO A 25 -5.12 5.98 -0.67
C PRO A 25 -4.89 5.76 0.84
N ASP A 26 -5.22 4.57 1.34
CA ASP A 26 -5.11 4.12 2.72
C ASP A 26 -3.85 3.30 3.03
N ALA A 27 -2.90 3.19 2.08
CA ALA A 27 -1.65 2.47 2.32
C ALA A 27 -0.96 2.97 3.62
N PRO A 28 -0.45 2.06 4.49
CA PRO A 28 0.13 2.43 5.79
C PRO A 28 1.28 3.44 5.68
N ALA A 29 2.08 3.33 4.61
CA ALA A 29 3.15 4.27 4.29
C ALA A 29 2.62 5.71 4.10
N ARG A 30 1.49 5.86 3.40
CA ARG A 30 0.84 7.16 3.16
C ARG A 30 0.17 7.72 4.41
N ARG A 31 -0.39 6.87 5.28
CA ARG A 31 -0.97 7.29 6.57
C ARG A 31 0.09 7.84 7.53
N LYS A 32 1.27 7.21 7.61
CA LYS A 32 2.42 7.74 8.36
C LYS A 32 2.90 9.08 7.79
N GLU A 33 2.95 9.21 6.47
CA GLU A 33 3.33 10.45 5.79
C GLU A 33 2.33 11.59 6.05
N LEU A 34 1.02 11.33 5.96
CA LEU A 34 -0.04 12.30 6.25
C LEU A 34 -0.09 12.71 7.72
N ASN A 35 0.16 11.79 8.66
CA ASN A 35 0.22 12.11 10.09
C ASN A 35 1.46 12.97 10.42
N GLY A 36 2.60 12.71 9.77
CA GLY A 36 3.78 13.59 9.82
C GLY A 36 3.52 14.97 9.22
N LEU A 37 2.76 15.06 8.13
CA LEU A 37 2.38 16.33 7.50
C LEU A 37 1.39 17.15 8.34
N LYS A 38 0.48 16.51 9.09
CA LYS A 38 -0.43 17.19 10.03
C LYS A 38 0.33 17.84 11.19
N TRP A 39 1.34 17.17 11.73
CA TRP A 39 2.19 17.73 12.79
C TRP A 39 3.10 18.85 12.25
N LYS A 40 3.68 18.66 11.05
CA LYS A 40 4.44 19.71 10.34
C LYS A 40 3.59 20.94 10.00
N ARG A 41 2.33 20.77 9.56
CA ARG A 41 1.40 21.89 9.34
C ARG A 41 1.07 22.63 10.63
N ARG A 42 0.80 21.93 11.74
CA ARG A 42 0.56 22.56 13.05
C ARG A 42 1.79 23.31 13.56
N ALA A 43 2.99 22.76 13.37
CA ALA A 43 4.25 23.43 13.69
C ALA A 43 4.48 24.67 12.80
N LEU A 44 4.18 24.59 11.50
CA LEU A 44 4.33 25.71 10.56
C LEU A 44 3.36 26.86 10.89
N THR A 45 2.13 26.57 11.29
CA THR A 45 1.16 27.60 11.74
C THR A 45 1.62 28.28 13.03
N LEU A 46 2.22 27.53 13.96
CA LEU A 46 2.77 28.07 15.21
C LEU A 46 3.99 28.97 14.95
N VAL A 47 4.85 28.61 13.99
CA VAL A 47 5.98 29.44 13.56
C VAL A 47 5.51 30.69 12.81
N ALA A 48 4.51 30.57 11.92
CA ALA A 48 3.98 31.70 11.15
C ALA A 48 3.27 32.75 12.04
N PHE A 49 2.58 32.34 13.11
CA PHE A 49 1.90 33.28 14.02
C PHE A 49 2.73 33.68 15.25
N GLY A 50 3.75 32.91 15.62
CA GLY A 50 4.63 33.20 16.77
C GLY A 50 5.93 33.93 16.43
N ALA A 51 6.57 33.60 15.30
CA ALA A 51 7.91 34.10 14.98
C ALA A 51 7.93 35.36 14.11
N VAL A 52 6.88 35.61 13.32
CA VAL A 52 6.81 36.77 12.40
C VAL A 52 6.74 38.12 13.14
N PRO A 53 6.03 38.28 14.29
CA PRO A 53 6.08 39.53 15.05
C PRO A 53 7.45 39.76 15.75
N ALA A 54 8.14 38.68 16.14
CA ALA A 54 9.42 38.77 16.85
C ALA A 54 10.59 39.13 15.91
N MET A 55 10.55 38.74 14.64
CA MET A 55 11.61 39.08 13.66
C MET A 55 11.56 40.53 13.17
N PHE A 56 10.43 41.24 13.30
CA PHE A 56 10.38 42.67 12.97
C PHE A 56 11.11 43.58 13.98
N PHE A 57 11.37 43.10 15.20
CA PHE A 57 12.11 43.85 16.24
C PHE A 57 13.62 43.54 16.27
N MET A 58 14.10 42.56 15.49
CA MET A 58 15.50 42.10 15.51
C MET A 58 16.26 42.36 14.19
N GLY A 59 15.74 43.26 13.35
CA GLY A 59 16.20 43.49 11.97
C GLY A 59 17.09 44.73 11.74
N ALA A 60 17.84 45.21 12.75
CA ALA A 60 18.76 46.34 12.57
C ALA A 60 20.26 45.99 12.76
N GLY A 61 20.59 44.74 13.12
CA GLY A 61 21.95 44.38 13.57
C GLY A 61 22.77 43.43 12.68
N MET A 62 22.22 42.85 11.61
CA MET A 62 22.90 41.75 10.90
C MET A 62 22.95 41.86 9.36
N MET A 63 22.88 43.08 8.81
CA MET A 63 23.30 43.33 7.41
C MET A 63 24.84 43.46 7.30
N ALA A 64 25.57 42.42 7.68
CA ALA A 64 27.03 42.37 7.48
C ALA A 64 27.61 40.94 7.26
N GLN A 65 26.77 39.91 7.10
CA GLN A 65 27.27 38.53 6.93
C GLN A 65 26.55 37.76 5.80
N ALA A 66 26.13 38.45 4.74
CA ALA A 66 25.41 37.88 3.61
C ALA A 66 26.30 37.42 2.42
N ASN A 67 27.61 37.34 2.60
CA ASN A 67 28.55 36.84 1.58
C ASN A 67 29.37 35.67 2.12
N ALA A 68 28.74 34.50 2.23
CA ALA A 68 29.43 33.23 2.24
C ALA A 68 28.63 32.24 1.37
N PRO A 69 29.23 31.65 0.32
CA PRO A 69 28.53 30.65 -0.48
C PRO A 69 28.29 29.41 0.40
N ALA A 70 27.01 29.06 0.58
CA ALA A 70 26.63 27.82 1.23
C ALA A 70 27.10 26.64 0.35
N LYS A 71 27.84 25.72 0.95
CA LYS A 71 28.17 24.43 0.35
C LYS A 71 26.87 23.66 0.12
N THR A 72 26.58 23.35 -1.14
CA THR A 72 25.51 22.45 -1.54
C THR A 72 25.93 21.03 -1.19
N ASP A 73 25.37 20.47 -0.11
CA ASP A 73 25.42 19.04 0.15
C ASP A 73 24.51 18.34 -0.86
N ASN A 74 25.13 17.58 -1.77
CA ASN A 74 24.45 16.63 -2.66
C ASN A 74 23.89 15.47 -1.83
N SER A 75 22.79 15.71 -1.14
CA SER A 75 21.96 14.65 -0.56
C SER A 75 21.00 14.18 -1.65
N ALA A 76 21.15 12.92 -2.08
CA ALA A 76 20.22 12.25 -2.96
C ALA A 76 18.79 12.34 -2.38
N SER A 77 18.01 13.26 -2.93
CA SER A 77 16.59 13.38 -2.64
C SER A 77 15.86 12.23 -3.32
N SER A 78 15.25 11.35 -2.52
CA SER A 78 14.21 10.43 -3.00
C SER A 78 13.07 11.28 -3.59
N THR A 79 12.90 11.24 -4.90
CA THR A 79 11.97 12.11 -5.64
C THR A 79 10.55 11.55 -5.57
N ALA A 80 9.81 11.93 -4.53
CA ALA A 80 8.36 11.68 -4.40
C ALA A 80 7.51 12.57 -5.36
N VAL A 81 7.99 12.82 -6.57
CA VAL A 81 7.29 13.66 -7.58
C VAL A 81 6.76 12.73 -8.67
N ASN A 82 5.47 12.41 -8.61
CA ASN A 82 4.79 11.55 -9.60
C ASN A 82 4.52 12.22 -10.95
N GLY A 83 4.89 13.49 -11.12
CA GLY A 83 4.67 14.27 -12.35
C GLY A 83 5.98 14.78 -12.94
N SER A 84 6.34 14.29 -14.12
CA SER A 84 7.33 14.91 -14.99
C SER A 84 6.69 15.19 -16.35
N GLN A 85 7.04 16.33 -16.96
CA GLN A 85 6.64 16.69 -18.32
C GLN A 85 7.33 15.78 -19.37
N GLY A 86 8.55 15.31 -19.07
CA GLY A 86 9.33 14.42 -19.93
C GLY A 86 8.91 12.94 -19.88
N LYS A 87 8.11 12.54 -18.88
CA LYS A 87 7.77 11.12 -18.62
C LYS A 87 7.12 10.41 -19.81
N SER A 88 6.16 11.03 -20.48
CA SER A 88 5.47 10.42 -21.63
C SER A 88 6.41 10.19 -22.80
N GLU A 89 7.33 11.12 -23.03
CA GLU A 89 8.33 11.04 -24.09
C GLU A 89 9.40 9.99 -23.78
N ALA A 90 9.87 9.96 -22.53
CA ALA A 90 10.79 8.94 -22.07
C ALA A 90 10.20 7.52 -22.18
N PHE A 91 8.94 7.33 -21.76
CA PHE A 91 8.25 6.05 -21.89
C PHE A 91 8.04 5.64 -23.35
N ARG A 92 7.64 6.58 -24.21
CA ARG A 92 7.46 6.33 -25.64
C ARG A 92 8.77 5.91 -26.31
N ALA A 93 9.86 6.61 -26.01
CA ALA A 93 11.18 6.30 -26.55
C ALA A 93 11.67 4.92 -26.08
N LEU A 94 11.55 4.60 -24.79
CA LEU A 94 11.90 3.28 -24.28
C LEU A 94 11.07 2.17 -24.92
N SER A 95 9.76 2.38 -25.04
CA SER A 95 8.84 1.43 -25.67
C SER A 95 9.15 1.20 -27.15
N ALA A 96 9.49 2.25 -27.89
CA ALA A 96 9.88 2.16 -29.30
C ALA A 96 11.23 1.47 -29.45
N TRP A 97 12.19 1.80 -28.59
CA TRP A 97 13.52 1.20 -28.57
C TRP A 97 13.45 -0.31 -28.30
N LEU A 98 12.67 -0.76 -27.31
CA LEU A 98 12.45 -2.18 -27.02
C LEU A 98 11.80 -2.96 -28.19
N LYS A 99 11.09 -2.27 -29.09
CA LYS A 99 10.43 -2.83 -30.27
C LYS A 99 11.24 -2.69 -31.56
N THR A 100 12.45 -2.13 -31.50
CA THR A 100 13.33 -2.00 -32.67
C THR A 100 13.70 -3.38 -33.20
N ASP A 101 14.04 -3.49 -34.49
CA ASP A 101 14.53 -4.74 -35.10
C ASP A 101 16.00 -4.58 -35.56
N PRO A 102 16.96 -5.32 -34.98
CA PRO A 102 16.79 -6.28 -33.88
C PRO A 102 16.51 -5.58 -32.53
N ALA A 103 15.71 -6.24 -31.68
CA ALA A 103 15.35 -5.69 -30.38
C ALA A 103 16.59 -5.64 -29.46
N PRO A 104 16.86 -4.50 -28.82
CA PRO A 104 18.01 -4.36 -27.91
C PRO A 104 17.86 -5.22 -26.66
N LEU A 105 16.62 -5.52 -26.26
CA LEU A 105 16.29 -6.48 -25.21
C LEU A 105 15.11 -7.37 -25.66
N PRO A 106 15.36 -8.48 -26.36
CA PRO A 106 14.30 -9.36 -26.86
C PRO A 106 13.44 -9.94 -25.74
N GLY A 107 12.13 -9.72 -25.81
CA GLY A 107 11.17 -10.12 -24.76
C GLY A 107 11.19 -9.21 -23.53
N GLY A 108 11.85 -8.06 -23.61
CA GLY A 108 11.87 -7.04 -22.56
C GLY A 108 10.52 -6.35 -22.41
N SER A 109 10.11 -6.09 -21.16
CA SER A 109 8.90 -5.32 -20.85
C SER A 109 9.15 -4.33 -19.72
N ILE A 110 8.55 -3.14 -19.83
CA ILE A 110 8.64 -2.10 -18.79
C ILE A 110 7.75 -2.52 -17.62
N ILE A 111 8.32 -2.60 -16.42
CA ILE A 111 7.63 -2.96 -15.18
C ILE A 111 7.19 -1.71 -14.42
N SER A 112 8.09 -0.76 -14.24
CA SER A 112 7.83 0.46 -13.48
C SER A 112 8.62 1.65 -14.02
N TRP A 113 8.13 2.83 -13.66
CA TRP A 113 8.88 4.07 -13.73
C TRP A 113 9.30 4.44 -12.31
N ASP A 114 10.61 4.60 -12.10
CA ASP A 114 11.21 4.69 -10.76
C ASP A 114 11.58 6.14 -10.40
N GLY A 115 11.34 7.08 -11.32
CA GLY A 115 11.55 8.52 -11.11
C GLY A 115 12.41 9.17 -12.19
N PHE A 116 12.89 10.37 -11.89
CA PHE A 116 13.78 11.14 -12.77
C PHE A 116 14.71 12.03 -11.96
N THR A 117 15.88 12.33 -12.51
CA THR A 117 16.78 13.40 -12.06
C THR A 117 16.69 14.55 -13.05
N SER A 118 16.88 15.79 -12.60
CA SER A 118 16.85 16.96 -13.48
C SER A 118 18.11 17.81 -13.34
N GLU A 119 18.66 18.22 -14.48
CA GLU A 119 19.85 19.04 -14.57
C GLU A 119 19.58 20.26 -15.46
N GLU A 120 19.97 21.43 -14.98
CA GLU A 120 19.93 22.66 -15.77
C GLU A 120 21.05 22.64 -16.83
N PRO A 121 20.84 23.27 -17.99
CA PRO A 121 21.87 23.36 -19.01
C PRO A 121 23.07 24.16 -18.48
N PRO A 122 24.27 23.94 -19.04
CA PRO A 122 25.46 24.70 -18.67
C PRO A 122 25.21 26.21 -18.77
N ALA A 123 25.77 26.95 -17.81
CA ALA A 123 25.69 28.41 -17.81
C ALA A 123 26.19 28.98 -19.15
N PRO A 124 25.53 30.03 -19.67
CA PRO A 124 26.00 30.71 -20.86
C PRO A 124 27.45 31.18 -20.71
N THR A 125 28.21 31.14 -21.80
CA THR A 125 29.62 31.53 -21.83
C THR A 125 29.82 32.99 -22.23
N SER A 126 28.75 33.66 -22.67
CA SER A 126 28.74 35.09 -22.98
C SER A 126 27.47 35.77 -22.47
N ASP A 127 27.55 37.05 -22.13
CA ASP A 127 26.38 37.86 -21.73
C ASP A 127 25.39 38.08 -22.90
N SER A 128 25.79 37.77 -24.13
CA SER A 128 24.92 37.76 -25.32
C SER A 128 24.18 36.44 -25.55
N ASP A 129 24.49 35.39 -24.78
CA ASP A 129 23.83 34.09 -24.92
C ASP A 129 22.43 34.17 -24.32
N VAL A 130 21.42 33.80 -25.12
CA VAL A 130 20.03 33.71 -24.67
C VAL A 130 19.93 32.67 -23.55
N LYS A 131 19.29 33.05 -22.43
CA LYS A 131 18.99 32.12 -21.33
C LYS A 131 18.18 30.94 -21.89
N ARG A 132 18.79 29.75 -21.87
CA ARG A 132 18.15 28.51 -22.30
C ARG A 132 17.05 28.15 -21.30
N ASN A 133 15.81 28.02 -21.77
CA ASN A 133 14.63 27.73 -20.95
C ASN A 133 14.22 26.24 -21.04
N TYR A 134 15.21 25.37 -21.07
CA TYR A 134 15.01 23.94 -21.08
C TYR A 134 15.87 23.30 -19.98
N ARG A 135 15.48 22.12 -19.51
CA ARG A 135 16.24 21.30 -18.57
C ARG A 135 16.40 19.89 -19.11
N PHE A 136 17.43 19.18 -18.68
CA PHE A 136 17.55 17.75 -18.91
C PHE A 136 16.82 17.01 -17.80
N GLU A 137 16.07 15.97 -18.16
CA GLU A 137 15.48 15.01 -17.24
C GLU A 137 16.01 13.62 -17.63
N THR A 138 16.69 12.93 -16.71
CA THR A 138 17.10 11.54 -16.89
C THR A 138 16.14 10.65 -16.13
N HIS A 139 15.31 9.92 -16.85
CA HIS A 139 14.31 9.01 -16.32
C HIS A 139 14.88 7.63 -16.07
N THR A 140 14.49 7.02 -14.96
CA THR A 140 14.83 5.64 -14.62
C THR A 140 13.57 4.77 -14.67
N PHE A 141 13.68 3.61 -15.32
CA PHE A 141 12.64 2.59 -15.41
C PHE A 141 13.19 1.24 -14.96
N THR A 142 12.34 0.37 -14.46
CA THR A 142 12.66 -1.04 -14.28
C THR A 142 12.08 -1.83 -15.46
N VAL A 143 12.92 -2.64 -16.10
CA VAL A 143 12.56 -3.48 -17.24
C VAL A 143 12.88 -4.94 -16.90
N ALA A 144 11.98 -5.85 -17.23
CA ALA A 144 12.16 -7.29 -17.00
C ALA A 144 12.37 -8.05 -18.31
N ARG A 145 13.17 -9.11 -18.23
CA ARG A 145 13.27 -10.16 -19.25
C ARG A 145 13.35 -11.52 -18.56
N GLY A 146 12.26 -12.28 -18.59
CA GLY A 146 12.15 -13.51 -17.81
C GLY A 146 12.31 -13.21 -16.31
N ALA A 147 13.27 -13.86 -15.64
CA ALA A 147 13.59 -13.61 -14.24
C ALA A 147 14.61 -12.46 -14.03
N ALA A 148 15.23 -11.93 -15.08
CA ALA A 148 16.23 -10.88 -14.98
C ALA A 148 15.57 -9.49 -14.99
N MET A 149 16.09 -8.58 -14.16
CA MET A 149 15.65 -7.19 -14.05
C MET A 149 16.78 -6.24 -14.45
N PHE A 150 16.43 -5.09 -15.00
CA PHE A 150 17.35 -4.06 -15.49
C PHE A 150 16.83 -2.68 -15.14
N HIS A 151 17.73 -1.76 -14.78
CA HIS A 151 17.45 -0.33 -14.86
C HIS A 151 17.62 0.13 -16.31
N ALA A 152 16.60 0.80 -16.85
CA ALA A 152 16.68 1.48 -18.13
C ALA A 152 16.66 2.99 -17.92
N TYR A 153 17.59 3.69 -18.57
CA TYR A 153 17.69 5.14 -18.45
C TYR A 153 17.34 5.82 -19.77
N VAL A 154 16.53 6.87 -19.71
CA VAL A 154 16.17 7.69 -20.87
C VAL A 154 16.34 9.15 -20.52
N GLN A 155 17.21 9.83 -21.25
CA GLN A 155 17.37 11.28 -21.10
C GLN A 155 16.47 12.01 -22.09
N VAL A 156 15.76 13.01 -21.58
CA VAL A 156 14.91 13.91 -22.34
C VAL A 156 15.25 15.35 -22.01
N VAL A 157 15.15 16.23 -22.99
CA VAL A 157 15.12 17.68 -22.78
C VAL A 157 13.67 18.09 -22.62
N VAL A 158 13.40 18.91 -21.61
CA VAL A 158 12.08 19.45 -21.30
C VAL A 158 12.15 20.97 -21.38
N ASP A 159 11.36 21.55 -22.27
CA ASP A 159 11.07 22.96 -22.33
C ASP A 159 9.61 23.18 -21.94
N ASN A 160 9.36 24.07 -20.97
CA ASN A 160 8.02 24.30 -20.44
C ASN A 160 7.02 24.85 -21.48
N VAL A 161 7.50 25.36 -22.62
CA VAL A 161 6.71 25.94 -23.71
C VAL A 161 6.70 25.02 -24.93
N LEU A 162 7.85 24.44 -25.28
CA LEU A 162 8.02 23.64 -26.51
C LEU A 162 7.79 22.13 -26.31
N GLY A 163 7.64 21.67 -25.06
CA GLY A 163 7.44 20.27 -24.73
C GLY A 163 8.73 19.51 -24.49
N ALA A 164 8.66 18.18 -24.53
CA ALA A 164 9.79 17.31 -24.26
C ALA A 164 10.27 16.57 -25.51
N SER A 165 11.57 16.32 -25.61
CA SER A 165 12.20 15.55 -26.69
C SER A 165 13.34 14.70 -26.17
N VAL A 166 13.48 13.47 -26.67
CA VAL A 166 14.53 12.53 -26.24
C VAL A 166 15.87 12.93 -26.85
N THR A 167 16.92 13.00 -26.02
CA THR A 167 18.25 13.45 -26.45
C THR A 167 19.18 12.32 -26.86
N ALA A 168 18.94 11.10 -26.36
CA ALA A 168 19.79 9.95 -26.60
C ALA A 168 19.00 8.64 -26.61
N ASN A 169 19.58 7.59 -27.20
CA ASN A 169 19.03 6.25 -27.10
C ASN A 169 19.02 5.77 -25.63
N PRO A 170 18.02 4.98 -25.23
CA PRO A 170 18.00 4.39 -23.90
C PRO A 170 19.23 3.52 -23.62
N SER A 171 19.60 3.41 -22.34
CA SER A 171 20.62 2.47 -21.86
C SER A 171 20.01 1.43 -20.91
N LEU A 172 20.72 0.33 -20.68
CA LEU A 172 20.33 -0.75 -19.76
C LEU A 172 21.48 -1.08 -18.81
N GLU A 173 21.15 -1.26 -17.54
CA GLU A 173 22.05 -1.72 -16.49
C GLU A 173 21.41 -2.90 -15.75
N PRO A 174 22.08 -4.05 -15.59
CA PRO A 174 21.50 -5.20 -14.91
C PRO A 174 21.33 -4.94 -13.41
N ILE A 175 20.20 -5.38 -12.87
CA ILE A 175 19.95 -5.39 -11.42
C ILE A 175 20.34 -6.78 -10.89
N ALA A 176 21.28 -6.80 -9.95
CA ALA A 176 21.70 -8.05 -9.33
C ALA A 176 20.58 -8.61 -8.42
N ASP A 177 20.24 -9.89 -8.63
CA ASP A 177 19.34 -10.63 -7.73
C ASP A 177 20.11 -11.08 -6.48
N VAL A 178 20.29 -10.16 -5.54
CA VAL A 178 20.97 -10.43 -4.26
C VAL A 178 19.93 -10.73 -3.20
N LYS A 179 19.92 -11.97 -2.71
CA LYS A 179 19.18 -12.34 -1.49
C LYS A 179 19.90 -11.76 -0.28
N VAL A 180 19.36 -10.68 0.28
CA VAL A 180 19.86 -10.13 1.54
C VAL A 180 19.21 -10.88 2.69
N SER A 181 20.02 -11.59 3.48
CA SER A 181 19.58 -12.18 4.74
C SER A 181 19.67 -11.13 5.85
N ALA A 182 18.53 -10.76 6.44
CA ALA A 182 18.50 -9.98 7.68
C ALA A 182 18.49 -10.94 8.89
N SER A 183 19.25 -10.60 9.95
CA SER A 183 19.24 -11.34 11.22
C SER A 183 17.97 -11.09 12.03
N ASP A 184 17.42 -9.88 11.93
CA ASP A 184 16.24 -9.45 12.67
C ASP A 184 15.04 -9.29 11.74
N THR A 185 13.88 -9.76 12.20
CA THR A 185 12.65 -9.75 11.40
C THR A 185 11.97 -8.38 11.36
N TRP A 186 12.15 -7.58 12.42
CA TRP A 186 11.52 -6.27 12.56
C TRP A 186 12.52 -5.22 13.00
N PHE A 187 12.25 -3.98 12.59
CA PHE A 187 12.98 -2.82 13.07
C PHE A 187 12.69 -2.57 14.57
N ASN A 188 13.73 -2.26 15.34
CA ASN A 188 13.66 -1.94 16.78
C ASN A 188 13.14 -3.05 17.72
N LEU A 189 13.00 -4.28 17.25
CA LEU A 189 12.71 -5.43 18.11
C LEU A 189 13.92 -6.36 18.13
N GLN A 190 14.21 -6.89 19.30
CA GLN A 190 15.25 -7.90 19.45
C GLN A 190 14.62 -9.29 19.32
N SER A 191 15.27 -10.16 18.55
CA SER A 191 14.85 -11.55 18.37
C SER A 191 14.80 -12.29 19.72
N THR A 192 13.75 -13.08 19.93
CA THR A 192 13.53 -13.88 21.13
C THR A 192 12.77 -15.17 20.79
N ALA A 193 12.62 -16.06 21.76
CA ALA A 193 11.88 -17.31 21.60
C ALA A 193 10.44 -17.18 22.08
N ALA A 194 9.49 -17.67 21.28
CA ALA A 194 8.10 -17.83 21.72
C ALA A 194 7.93 -19.08 22.60
N SER A 195 7.31 -18.91 23.78
CA SER A 195 6.98 -19.99 24.70
C SER A 195 5.93 -20.96 24.12
N ALA A 196 5.76 -22.12 24.75
CA ALA A 196 4.73 -23.09 24.36
C ALA A 196 3.31 -22.51 24.52
N GLN A 197 3.10 -21.71 25.56
CA GLN A 197 1.84 -21.02 25.84
C GLN A 197 1.52 -20.01 24.74
N VAL A 198 2.51 -19.22 24.29
CA VAL A 198 2.33 -18.29 23.16
C VAL A 198 1.96 -19.06 21.88
N ARG A 199 2.64 -20.18 21.59
CA ARG A 199 2.31 -21.03 20.42
C ARG A 199 0.86 -21.54 20.49
N GLN A 200 0.40 -21.92 21.68
CA GLN A 200 -0.98 -22.36 21.88
C GLN A 200 -1.98 -21.21 21.66
N ALA A 201 -1.72 -20.02 22.19
CA ALA A 201 -2.56 -18.84 21.98
C ALA A 201 -2.63 -18.44 20.49
N VAL A 202 -1.50 -18.46 19.78
CA VAL A 202 -1.44 -18.20 18.33
C VAL A 202 -2.26 -19.23 17.56
N ASN A 203 -2.16 -20.51 17.91
CA ASN A 203 -2.95 -21.56 17.26
C ASN A 203 -4.46 -21.38 17.52
N ALA A 204 -4.85 -21.07 18.76
CA ALA A 204 -6.24 -20.83 19.12
C ALA A 204 -6.82 -19.61 18.38
N TRP A 205 -6.05 -18.52 18.31
CA TRP A 205 -6.39 -17.35 17.49
C TRP A 205 -6.53 -17.73 16.01
N ALA A 206 -5.59 -18.49 15.44
CA ALA A 206 -5.63 -18.87 14.03
C ALA A 206 -6.86 -19.73 13.69
N VAL A 207 -7.25 -20.64 14.59
CA VAL A 207 -8.48 -21.44 14.44
C VAL A 207 -9.71 -20.54 14.44
N ALA A 208 -9.84 -19.61 15.39
CA ALA A 208 -10.99 -18.71 15.44
C ALA A 208 -11.02 -17.76 14.24
N PHE A 209 -9.86 -17.20 13.87
CA PHE A 209 -9.71 -16.29 12.74
C PHE A 209 -10.07 -16.96 11.42
N THR A 210 -9.71 -18.23 11.21
CA THR A 210 -10.02 -18.95 9.97
C THR A 210 -11.34 -19.72 10.01
N GLY A 211 -11.97 -19.84 11.19
CA GLY A 211 -13.21 -20.60 11.39
C GLY A 211 -14.48 -19.89 10.91
N GLY A 212 -14.43 -18.57 10.72
CA GLY A 212 -15.56 -17.77 10.23
C GLY A 212 -16.58 -17.34 11.29
N ASP A 213 -16.40 -17.74 12.56
CA ASP A 213 -17.22 -17.34 13.70
C ASP A 213 -16.65 -16.06 14.35
N ALA A 214 -17.39 -14.97 14.27
CA ALA A 214 -16.99 -13.66 14.78
C ALA A 214 -17.00 -13.59 16.31
N ASP A 215 -17.92 -14.30 16.98
CA ASP A 215 -18.03 -14.31 18.44
C ASP A 215 -16.90 -15.16 19.04
N ALA A 216 -16.56 -16.29 18.41
CA ALA A 216 -15.39 -17.08 18.79
C ALA A 216 -14.09 -16.28 18.64
N LEU A 217 -13.96 -15.48 17.58
CA LEU A 217 -12.80 -14.61 17.39
C LEU A 217 -12.77 -13.46 18.40
N HIS A 218 -13.92 -12.86 18.72
CA HIS A 218 -14.00 -11.83 19.76
C HIS A 218 -13.58 -12.41 21.13
N GLN A 219 -14.08 -13.60 21.47
CA GLN A 219 -13.76 -14.27 22.72
C GLN A 219 -12.26 -14.61 22.85
N ILE A 220 -11.62 -15.11 21.78
CA ILE A 220 -10.22 -15.51 21.86
C ILE A 220 -9.26 -14.31 21.98
N VAL A 221 -9.65 -13.17 21.41
CA VAL A 221 -8.90 -11.89 21.51
C VAL A 221 -9.04 -11.28 22.91
N GLN A 222 -10.01 -11.73 23.71
CA GLN A 222 -10.32 -11.23 25.05
C GLN A 222 -10.49 -9.71 25.13
N ASP A 223 -11.03 -9.09 24.07
CA ASP A 223 -11.45 -7.70 24.15
C ASP A 223 -12.66 -7.60 25.08
N ARG A 224 -12.55 -6.78 26.12
CA ARG A 224 -13.63 -6.57 27.11
C ARG A 224 -14.66 -5.54 26.65
N ASN A 225 -14.40 -4.87 25.53
CA ASN A 225 -15.29 -3.86 24.99
C ASN A 225 -16.40 -4.50 24.14
N THR A 226 -17.63 -4.43 24.62
CA THR A 226 -18.81 -5.02 23.97
C THR A 226 -19.26 -4.27 22.71
N ASP A 227 -18.77 -3.06 22.47
CA ASP A 227 -19.11 -2.25 21.29
C ASP A 227 -18.21 -2.55 20.08
N ARG A 228 -17.37 -3.58 20.20
CA ARG A 228 -16.42 -4.03 19.18
C ARG A 228 -16.79 -5.42 18.67
N SER A 229 -16.52 -5.62 17.40
CA SER A 229 -16.62 -6.92 16.74
C SER A 229 -15.39 -7.17 15.89
N TYR A 230 -15.18 -8.43 15.52
CA TYR A 230 -14.05 -8.85 14.73
C TYR A 230 -14.53 -9.59 13.49
N ILE A 231 -13.85 -9.37 12.37
CA ILE A 231 -14.20 -10.03 11.10
C ILE A 231 -13.22 -11.19 10.90
N PRO A 232 -13.67 -12.45 11.02
CA PRO A 232 -12.84 -13.61 10.72
C PRO A 232 -12.63 -13.75 9.21
N LEU A 233 -11.54 -14.44 8.84
CA LEU A 233 -11.25 -14.83 7.48
C LEU A 233 -12.27 -15.87 7.00
N ARG A 234 -13.14 -15.46 6.08
CA ARG A 234 -14.16 -16.32 5.48
C ARG A 234 -13.63 -17.03 4.24
N GLY A 235 -14.26 -18.16 3.90
CA GLY A 235 -13.93 -18.93 2.70
C GLY A 235 -12.85 -19.98 2.91
N VAL A 236 -12.33 -20.15 4.13
CA VAL A 236 -11.48 -21.29 4.48
C VAL A 236 -12.33 -22.57 4.56
N GLU A 237 -11.90 -23.62 3.88
CA GLU A 237 -12.50 -24.96 3.94
C GLU A 237 -11.85 -25.81 5.02
N LYS A 238 -10.52 -25.76 5.11
CA LYS A 238 -9.76 -26.58 6.07
C LYS A 238 -8.51 -25.84 6.55
N PHE A 239 -8.46 -25.55 7.84
CA PHE A 239 -7.24 -25.08 8.51
C PHE A 239 -6.27 -26.26 8.72
N ILE A 240 -4.99 -26.07 8.40
CA ILE A 240 -3.94 -27.10 8.56
C ILE A 240 -3.07 -26.80 9.78
N GLY A 241 -2.67 -25.54 9.96
CA GLY A 241 -1.86 -25.16 11.12
C GLY A 241 -1.31 -23.74 11.07
N ALA A 242 -0.77 -23.32 12.20
CA ALA A 242 -0.07 -22.07 12.40
C ALA A 242 1.35 -22.34 12.90
N GLU A 243 2.35 -21.76 12.24
CA GLU A 243 3.76 -21.85 12.62
C GLU A 243 4.31 -20.46 12.94
N ILE A 244 4.89 -20.29 14.13
CA ILE A 244 5.65 -19.07 14.45
C ILE A 244 7.02 -19.19 13.79
N VAL A 245 7.28 -18.33 12.80
CA VAL A 245 8.54 -18.28 12.06
C VAL A 245 9.54 -17.30 12.67
N ALA A 246 9.06 -16.30 13.41
CA ALA A 246 9.89 -15.35 14.13
C ALA A 246 9.13 -14.80 15.35
N ALA A 247 9.89 -14.42 16.37
CA ALA A 247 9.37 -13.72 17.53
C ALA A 247 10.35 -12.62 17.96
N GLY A 248 9.80 -11.49 18.39
CA GLY A 248 10.57 -10.32 18.76
C GLY A 248 9.89 -9.56 19.90
N ALA A 249 10.70 -8.94 20.75
CA ALA A 249 10.23 -8.12 21.84
C ALA A 249 11.04 -6.83 21.93
N LYS A 250 10.47 -5.82 22.59
CA LYS A 250 11.18 -4.56 22.80
C LYS A 250 12.39 -4.80 23.72
N PRO A 251 13.56 -4.24 23.43
CA PRO A 251 14.69 -4.33 24.34
C PRO A 251 14.39 -3.55 25.63
N LEU A 252 14.83 -4.08 26.77
CA LEU A 252 14.77 -3.36 28.04
C LEU A 252 15.70 -2.14 28.03
N GLU A 253 15.35 -1.12 28.82
CA GLU A 253 16.20 0.06 29.00
C GLU A 253 17.58 -0.36 29.55
N GLY A 254 18.64 0.03 28.83
CA GLY A 254 20.01 -0.45 29.11
C GLY A 254 20.45 -1.69 28.33
N GLY A 255 19.60 -2.23 27.44
CA GLY A 255 19.97 -3.24 26.43
C GLY A 255 20.24 -4.64 26.97
N LYS A 256 19.93 -4.91 28.24
CA LYS A 256 20.10 -6.23 28.86
C LYS A 256 18.75 -6.95 28.95
N GLY A 257 18.40 -7.64 27.87
CA GLY A 257 17.18 -8.43 27.78
C GLY A 257 16.04 -7.71 27.05
N VAL A 258 14.87 -8.33 27.07
CA VAL A 258 13.68 -7.86 26.35
C VAL A 258 12.48 -7.79 27.30
N GLU A 259 11.51 -6.93 26.99
CA GLU A 259 10.20 -6.92 27.62
C GLU A 259 9.55 -8.31 27.43
N SER A 260 9.10 -8.92 28.52
CA SER A 260 8.58 -10.30 28.51
C SER A 260 7.05 -10.38 28.42
N ASP A 261 6.35 -9.34 28.87
CA ASP A 261 4.88 -9.30 28.89
C ASP A 261 4.29 -9.11 27.48
N THR A 262 4.99 -8.42 26.58
CA THR A 262 4.53 -8.18 25.21
C THR A 262 5.48 -8.80 24.18
N LEU A 263 4.93 -9.55 23.24
CA LEU A 263 5.67 -10.21 22.17
C LEU A 263 5.03 -9.90 20.82
N VAL A 264 5.85 -9.64 19.80
CA VAL A 264 5.44 -9.64 18.41
C VAL A 264 5.86 -10.96 17.78
N VAL A 265 4.95 -11.63 17.08
CA VAL A 265 5.25 -12.90 16.39
C VAL A 265 4.86 -12.83 14.92
N ARG A 266 5.70 -13.41 14.06
CA ARG A 266 5.35 -13.65 12.66
C ARG A 266 4.86 -15.08 12.56
N VAL A 267 3.64 -15.23 12.09
CA VAL A 267 3.00 -16.53 11.92
C VAL A 267 2.79 -16.83 10.45
N SER A 268 3.08 -18.06 10.05
CA SER A 268 2.71 -18.64 8.76
C SER A 268 1.49 -19.53 8.96
N LEU A 269 0.38 -19.19 8.33
CA LEU A 269 -0.87 -19.95 8.36
C LEU A 269 -0.98 -20.82 7.11
N SER A 270 -1.25 -22.11 7.30
CA SER A 270 -1.52 -23.05 6.23
C SER A 270 -2.98 -23.48 6.26
N PHE A 271 -3.70 -23.30 5.16
CA PHE A 271 -5.10 -23.70 5.04
C PHE A 271 -5.56 -23.81 3.57
N TRP A 272 -6.67 -24.52 3.36
CA TRP A 272 -7.35 -24.65 2.08
C TRP A 272 -8.53 -23.71 1.97
N TRP A 273 -8.67 -23.07 0.82
CA TRP A 273 -9.84 -22.28 0.48
C TRP A 273 -10.96 -23.18 -0.08
N LYS A 274 -12.21 -22.83 0.20
CA LYS A 274 -13.38 -23.39 -0.48
C LYS A 274 -13.23 -23.14 -1.98
N ASN A 275 -13.30 -24.20 -2.78
CA ASN A 275 -13.09 -24.18 -4.23
C ASN A 275 -11.66 -23.77 -4.66
N GLY A 276 -10.68 -23.80 -3.75
CA GLY A 276 -9.28 -23.54 -4.07
C GLY A 276 -8.75 -24.62 -5.02
N LYS A 277 -8.26 -24.22 -6.21
CA LYS A 277 -7.56 -25.17 -7.09
C LYS A 277 -6.20 -25.46 -6.49
N PRO A 278 -5.86 -26.72 -6.25
CA PRO A 278 -4.55 -27.05 -5.76
C PRO A 278 -3.44 -26.70 -6.75
N VAL A 279 -2.35 -26.12 -6.26
CA VAL A 279 -1.10 -25.99 -7.03
C VAL A 279 -0.39 -27.34 -6.95
N VAL A 280 -0.55 -28.15 -7.99
CA VAL A 280 0.12 -29.44 -8.10
C VAL A 280 1.60 -29.18 -8.43
N GLY A 281 2.49 -29.46 -7.48
CA GLY A 281 3.94 -29.49 -7.76
C GLY A 281 4.28 -30.66 -8.68
N GLU A 282 5.41 -30.60 -9.40
CA GLU A 282 5.85 -31.61 -10.38
C GLU A 282 6.01 -33.04 -9.81
N ASN A 283 5.93 -33.22 -8.50
CA ASN A 283 5.89 -34.52 -7.84
C ASN A 283 4.49 -34.77 -7.27
N LYS A 284 3.91 -35.94 -7.57
CA LYS A 284 2.56 -36.42 -7.19
C LYS A 284 2.34 -36.60 -5.67
N SER A 285 2.67 -35.61 -4.87
CA SER A 285 2.20 -35.47 -3.49
C SER A 285 0.94 -34.62 -3.51
N GLU A 286 0.11 -34.74 -2.46
CA GLU A 286 -0.99 -33.80 -2.31
C GLU A 286 -0.46 -32.36 -2.45
N PRO A 287 -1.12 -31.54 -3.25
CA PRO A 287 -0.77 -30.13 -3.43
C PRO A 287 -0.64 -29.49 -2.05
N ALA A 288 0.37 -28.67 -1.80
CA ALA A 288 0.52 -28.00 -0.50
C ALA A 288 -0.32 -26.71 -0.49
N PRO A 289 -0.93 -26.34 0.65
CA PRO A 289 -1.57 -25.04 0.77
C PRO A 289 -0.52 -23.94 0.68
N THR A 290 -0.83 -22.84 -0.02
CA THR A 290 0.05 -21.67 -0.04
C THR A 290 -0.02 -20.98 1.33
N PRO A 291 1.10 -20.80 2.04
CA PRO A 291 1.09 -20.16 3.36
C PRO A 291 0.73 -18.68 3.27
N VAL A 292 -0.07 -18.20 4.23
CA VAL A 292 -0.39 -16.78 4.41
C VAL A 292 0.26 -16.28 5.69
N THR A 293 1.04 -15.20 5.59
CA THR A 293 1.84 -14.70 6.71
C THR A 293 1.19 -13.48 7.37
N TYR A 294 1.21 -13.44 8.70
CA TYR A 294 0.76 -12.31 9.51
C TYR A 294 1.78 -11.96 10.59
N ASP A 295 1.83 -10.70 11.00
CA ASP A 295 2.44 -10.29 12.26
C ASP A 295 1.34 -10.17 13.31
N LEU A 296 1.57 -10.70 14.51
CA LEU A 296 0.63 -10.67 15.64
C LEU A 296 1.24 -9.97 16.83
N LEU A 297 0.40 -9.26 17.59
CA LEU A 297 0.72 -8.73 18.91
C LEU A 297 0.14 -9.67 19.97
N VAL A 298 1.02 -10.14 20.85
CA VAL A 298 0.68 -11.03 21.97
C VAL A 298 0.94 -10.28 23.27
N GLU A 299 -0.09 -10.20 24.12
CA GLU A 299 0.00 -9.67 25.48
C GLU A 299 0.03 -10.82 26.49
N HIS A 300 0.52 -10.54 27.70
CA HIS A 300 0.69 -11.51 28.78
C HIS A 300 1.56 -12.71 28.36
N ALA A 301 2.56 -12.44 27.51
CA ALA A 301 3.41 -13.43 26.85
C ALA A 301 4.31 -14.21 27.84
N ASP A 302 4.55 -13.67 29.03
CA ASP A 302 5.29 -14.29 30.14
C ASP A 302 4.39 -15.01 31.15
N THR A 303 3.08 -15.08 30.90
CA THR A 303 2.12 -15.76 31.76
C THR A 303 1.71 -17.13 31.23
N ALA A 304 0.90 -17.85 32.01
CA ALA A 304 0.30 -19.11 31.58
C ALA A 304 -0.84 -18.92 30.55
N THR A 305 -1.32 -17.69 30.35
CA THR A 305 -2.50 -17.37 29.53
C THR A 305 -2.23 -16.17 28.61
N PRO A 306 -1.28 -16.28 27.66
CA PRO A 306 -1.04 -15.25 26.68
C PRO A 306 -2.23 -15.09 25.73
N VAL A 307 -2.39 -13.89 25.18
CA VAL A 307 -3.54 -13.54 24.33
C VAL A 307 -3.06 -12.81 23.08
N VAL A 308 -3.56 -13.22 21.92
CA VAL A 308 -3.36 -12.47 20.68
C VAL A 308 -4.38 -11.33 20.62
N VAL A 309 -3.90 -10.09 20.69
CA VAL A 309 -4.78 -8.90 20.79
C VAL A 309 -4.86 -8.08 19.51
N ALA A 310 -3.95 -8.29 18.56
CA ALA A 310 -3.95 -7.64 17.26
C ALA A 310 -3.16 -8.42 16.22
N TRP A 311 -3.43 -8.16 14.94
CA TRP A 311 -2.73 -8.72 13.80
C TRP A 311 -2.64 -7.73 12.64
N GLY A 312 -1.66 -7.94 11.77
CA GLY A 312 -1.39 -7.12 10.58
C GLY A 312 -0.58 -7.85 9.52
N ALA A 313 -0.22 -7.13 8.47
CA ALA A 313 0.59 -7.66 7.39
C ALA A 313 2.04 -7.90 7.85
N PRO A 314 2.82 -8.71 7.12
CA PRO A 314 4.25 -8.84 7.37
C PRO A 314 4.95 -7.48 7.32
N GLY A 315 5.53 -7.06 8.44
CA GLY A 315 6.21 -5.77 8.64
C GLY A 315 5.47 -4.86 9.62
N ASP A 316 4.20 -5.11 9.91
CA ASP A 316 3.38 -4.25 10.78
C ASP A 316 3.67 -4.47 12.28
N GLY A 317 4.34 -5.56 12.65
CA GLY A 317 4.58 -5.98 14.04
C GLY A 317 4.87 -4.85 15.04
N PRO A 318 5.90 -4.00 14.83
CA PRO A 318 6.26 -2.90 15.75
C PRO A 318 5.21 -1.79 15.87
N THR A 319 4.23 -1.76 14.97
CA THR A 319 3.18 -0.74 14.90
C THR A 319 1.80 -1.26 15.29
N LEU A 320 1.68 -2.56 15.58
CA LEU A 320 0.43 -3.14 16.04
C LEU A 320 0.04 -2.52 17.39
N VAL A 321 -1.23 -2.16 17.50
CA VAL A 321 -1.87 -1.69 18.73
C VAL A 321 -2.98 -2.67 19.09
N ALA A 322 -3.11 -2.98 20.37
CA ALA A 322 -4.16 -3.87 20.88
C ALA A 322 -5.53 -3.49 20.32
N TYR A 323 -6.26 -4.50 19.85
CA TYR A 323 -7.63 -4.40 19.35
C TYR A 323 -7.82 -3.51 18.11
N GLN A 324 -6.75 -3.16 17.39
CA GLN A 324 -6.85 -2.33 16.17
C GLN A 324 -7.68 -2.97 15.05
N ASN A 325 -7.88 -4.30 15.09
CA ASN A 325 -8.65 -5.06 14.11
C ASN A 325 -10.15 -5.03 14.39
N ALA A 326 -10.59 -4.42 15.49
CA ALA A 326 -11.98 -4.30 15.84
C ALA A 326 -12.73 -3.33 14.89
N VAL A 327 -13.97 -3.68 14.58
CA VAL A 327 -14.95 -2.81 13.93
C VAL A 327 -16.05 -2.44 14.93
N ALA A 328 -16.69 -1.29 14.73
CA ALA A 328 -17.83 -0.91 15.57
C ALA A 328 -19.03 -1.82 15.28
N THR A 329 -19.66 -2.36 16.31
CA THR A 329 -20.86 -3.22 16.26
C THR A 329 -22.06 -2.59 15.55
N LEU A 330 -22.09 -1.26 15.42
CA LEU A 330 -23.16 -0.50 14.75
C LEU A 330 -23.11 -0.58 13.22
N LEU A 331 -22.09 -1.21 12.63
CA LEU A 331 -22.12 -1.63 11.23
C LEU A 331 -22.81 -2.99 11.17
N THR A 332 -24.14 -2.97 11.10
CA THR A 332 -24.98 -4.13 10.78
C THR A 332 -24.35 -4.97 9.67
N ASP A 333 -24.12 -6.23 10.01
CA ASP A 333 -23.96 -7.42 9.18
C ASP A 333 -23.71 -7.18 7.66
N PRO A 334 -22.51 -7.46 7.11
CA PRO A 334 -22.30 -7.47 5.65
C PRO A 334 -22.99 -8.67 4.96
N THR A 335 -23.92 -9.36 5.63
CA THR A 335 -24.59 -10.58 5.19
C THR A 335 -25.46 -10.40 3.94
N SER A 336 -25.73 -9.18 3.46
CA SER A 336 -26.61 -8.96 2.30
C SER A 336 -25.92 -8.68 0.95
N ALA A 337 -24.59 -8.74 0.83
CA ALA A 337 -23.93 -8.32 -0.43
C ALA A 337 -23.54 -9.45 -1.41
N LEU A 338 -23.86 -10.72 -1.16
CA LEU A 338 -23.48 -11.83 -2.06
C LEU A 338 -24.60 -12.84 -2.39
N ASP A 339 -25.87 -12.54 -2.07
CA ASP A 339 -26.98 -13.42 -2.44
C ASP A 339 -27.71 -12.89 -3.70
N ASP A 340 -27.05 -12.98 -4.85
CA ASP A 340 -27.69 -12.83 -6.16
C ASP A 340 -28.45 -14.13 -6.47
N GLY A 341 -29.73 -14.18 -6.05
CA GLY A 341 -30.49 -15.42 -6.20
C GLY A 341 -31.96 -15.39 -5.83
N ALA A 342 -32.72 -14.30 -6.02
CA ALA A 342 -34.18 -14.38 -5.96
C ALA A 342 -34.91 -13.31 -6.78
N THR A 343 -35.30 -13.65 -8.00
CA THR A 343 -36.38 -12.95 -8.72
C THR A 343 -37.70 -13.14 -7.94
N PRO A 344 -38.49 -12.08 -7.69
CA PRO A 344 -39.66 -12.15 -6.82
C PRO A 344 -40.84 -12.87 -7.48
N THR A 345 -41.41 -13.85 -6.78
CA THR A 345 -42.73 -14.41 -7.08
C THR A 345 -43.81 -13.36 -6.75
N PRO A 346 -44.73 -13.02 -7.68
CA PRO A 346 -45.78 -12.04 -7.40
C PRO A 346 -46.84 -12.65 -6.47
N THR A 347 -47.11 -11.97 -5.35
CA THR A 347 -48.24 -12.26 -4.46
C THR A 347 -49.52 -11.60 -5.02
N PRO A 348 -50.68 -12.29 -5.06
CA PRO A 348 -51.89 -11.75 -5.68
C PRO A 348 -52.52 -10.63 -4.85
N THR A 349 -52.77 -9.50 -5.50
CA THR A 349 -53.53 -8.36 -4.96
C THR A 349 -55.00 -8.74 -4.76
N LYS A 350 -55.44 -8.77 -3.50
CA LYS A 350 -56.86 -8.80 -3.11
C LYS A 350 -57.46 -7.41 -3.33
N ALA A 351 -58.34 -7.27 -4.33
CA ALA A 351 -59.09 -6.07 -4.59
C ALA A 351 -60.55 -6.21 -4.13
N GLY A 352 -61.04 -5.21 -3.41
CA GLY A 352 -62.39 -4.66 -3.57
C GLY A 352 -63.55 -5.42 -2.93
N ALA A 353 -64.03 -4.89 -1.81
CA ALA A 353 -65.35 -5.13 -1.28
C ALA A 353 -66.46 -4.61 -2.22
N SER A 354 -67.56 -5.37 -2.30
CA SER A 354 -68.87 -4.85 -2.68
C SER A 354 -69.92 -5.48 -1.77
N ASP A 355 -70.58 -4.64 -0.98
CA ASP A 355 -71.85 -4.89 -0.30
C ASP A 355 -72.91 -5.41 -1.27
N ASN A 356 -73.68 -6.43 -0.86
CA ASN A 356 -75.14 -6.33 -0.93
C ASN A 356 -75.82 -7.39 -0.05
N ILE A 357 -76.71 -6.90 0.82
CA ILE A 357 -77.63 -7.67 1.67
C ILE A 357 -79.01 -7.74 1.00
N LYS A 358 -79.72 -8.85 1.24
CA LYS A 358 -81.09 -9.30 0.86
C LYS A 358 -81.11 -10.19 -0.38
N GLY A 359 -81.75 -11.35 -0.37
CA GLY A 359 -82.76 -11.93 0.51
C GLY A 359 -83.69 -12.78 -0.37
N GLU A 360 -84.11 -13.92 0.18
CA GLU A 360 -85.24 -14.77 -0.22
C GLU A 360 -85.96 -14.45 -1.55
N ASP A 361 -85.93 -15.40 -2.48
CA ASP A 361 -87.15 -16.14 -2.84
C ASP A 361 -86.85 -17.29 -3.82
N GLN A 362 -87.46 -18.45 -3.50
CA GLN A 362 -87.74 -19.66 -4.30
C GLN A 362 -86.61 -20.65 -4.63
#